data_AF-C7N9Y4-F1
#
_entry.id   AF-C7N9Y4-F1
#
_cell.length_a   1.000
_cell.length_b   1.000
_cell.length_c   1.000
_cell.angle_alpha   90.00
_cell.angle_beta   90.00
_cell.angle_gamma   90.00
#
_symmetry.space_group_name_H-M   'P 1'
#
loop_
_entity.id
_entity.type
_entity.pdbx_description
1 polymer ?
#
loop_
_entity_poly.entity_id
_entity_poly.type
_entity_poly.pdbx_seq_one_letter_code
_entity_poly.pdbx_strand_id
1 'polypeptide(L)'
;MAKRSMNFDEIRKAKKLARFLGEFSENFLVIIRLVEAVIKGEYQIETWNLIKLIGAIMYVILPLDAVPDAIPVLGFTDDIAVVAEILKSMADIINDFKKWEENK
;
A
#
# COMPACT_ATOMS: atom_id res chain seq x y z
N MET A 1 14.01 37.68 -2.09
CA MET A 1 13.02 36.59 -1.95
C MET A 1 12.90 35.87 -3.29
N ALA A 2 13.48 34.68 -3.44
CA ALA A 2 13.37 33.91 -4.68
C ALA A 2 11.94 33.35 -4.79
N LYS A 3 11.14 33.90 -5.70
CA LYS A 3 9.82 33.38 -6.06
C LYS A 3 10.06 32.08 -6.83
N ARG A 4 10.07 30.93 -6.13
CA ARG A 4 10.17 29.60 -6.73
C ARG A 4 8.92 29.36 -7.58
N SER A 5 8.96 29.67 -8.86
CA SER A 5 7.88 29.30 -9.79
C SER A 5 7.95 27.79 -9.99
N MET A 6 6.90 27.06 -9.59
CA MET A 6 6.80 25.62 -9.88
C MET A 6 6.89 25.41 -11.40
N ASN A 7 7.89 24.66 -11.87
CA ASN A 7 8.03 24.33 -13.29
C ASN A 7 7.03 23.22 -13.68
N PHE A 8 6.63 23.14 -14.95
CA PHE A 8 5.74 22.10 -15.49
C PHE A 8 6.18 20.67 -15.12
N ASP A 9 7.48 20.42 -15.01
CA ASP A 9 8.01 19.11 -14.59
C ASP A 9 7.75 18.80 -13.11
N GLU A 10 7.81 19.79 -12.22
CA GLU A 10 7.45 19.61 -10.79
C GLU A 10 5.96 19.28 -10.66
N ILE A 11 5.09 19.94 -11.43
CA ILE A 11 3.66 19.65 -11.48
C ILE A 11 3.40 18.24 -12.04
N ARG A 12 4.13 17.83 -13.08
CA ARG A 12 4.02 16.47 -13.66
C ARG A 12 4.42 15.41 -12.63
N LYS A 13 5.51 15.62 -11.89
CA LYS A 13 5.95 14.72 -10.81
C LYS A 13 4.89 14.64 -9.70
N ALA A 14 4.36 15.77 -9.25
CA ALA A 14 3.29 15.81 -8.25
C ALA A 14 2.03 15.05 -8.70
N LYS A 15 1.60 15.21 -9.95
CA LYS A 15 0.47 14.44 -10.52
C LYS A 15 0.73 12.93 -10.62
N LYS A 16 1.97 12.51 -10.85
CA LYS A 16 2.33 11.08 -10.86
C LYS A 16 2.28 10.52 -9.45
N LEU A 17 2.84 11.24 -8.48
CA LEU A 17 2.82 10.85 -7.07
C LEU A 17 1.39 10.76 -6.54
N ALA A 18 0.55 11.76 -6.82
CA ALA A 18 -0.85 11.74 -6.40
C ALA A 18 -1.62 10.53 -6.93
N ARG A 19 -1.39 10.14 -8.19
CA ARG A 19 -1.99 8.93 -8.78
C ARG A 19 -1.49 7.66 -8.11
N PHE A 20 -0.18 7.54 -7.91
CA PHE A 20 0.42 6.41 -7.20
C PHE A 20 -0.14 6.27 -5.78
N LEU A 21 -0.27 7.37 -5.02
CA LEU A 21 -0.85 7.36 -3.68
C LEU A 21 -2.34 6.96 -3.70
N GLY A 22 -3.09 7.40 -4.72
CA GLY A 22 -4.47 6.99 -4.93
C GLY A 22 -4.59 5.48 -5.15
N GLU A 23 -3.86 4.94 -6.14
CA GLU A 23 -3.82 3.51 -6.45
C GLU A 23 -3.37 2.67 -5.25
N PHE A 24 -2.36 3.15 -4.51
CA PHE A 24 -1.91 2.52 -3.27
C PHE A 24 -3.02 2.46 -2.22
N SER A 25 -3.70 3.58 -1.97
CA SER A 25 -4.77 3.65 -0.98
C SER A 25 -5.94 2.71 -1.32
N GLU A 26 -6.30 2.62 -2.60
CA GLU A 26 -7.36 1.74 -3.08
C GLU A 26 -6.99 0.27 -2.86
N ASN A 27 -5.78 -0.13 -3.26
CA ASN A 27 -5.30 -1.49 -3.08
C ASN A 27 -5.16 -1.86 -1.60
N PHE A 28 -4.74 -0.92 -0.76
CA PHE A 28 -4.65 -1.14 0.68
C PHE A 28 -6.02 -1.36 1.33
N LEU A 29 -7.04 -0.59 0.93
CA LEU A 29 -8.42 -0.81 1.38
C LEU A 29 -8.95 -2.19 0.95
N VAL A 30 -8.60 -2.65 -0.24
CA VAL A 30 -8.98 -3.99 -0.72
C VAL A 30 -8.33 -5.07 0.15
N ILE A 31 -7.06 -4.91 0.52
CA ILE A 31 -6.37 -5.84 1.42
C ILE A 31 -7.05 -5.93 2.79
N ILE A 32 -7.49 -4.80 3.35
CA ILE A 32 -8.25 -4.79 4.61
C ILE A 32 -9.54 -5.61 4.45
N ARG A 33 -10.33 -5.35 3.40
CA ARG A 33 -11.58 -6.09 3.15
C ARG A 33 -11.34 -7.59 2.93
N LEU A 34 -10.26 -7.93 2.24
CA LEU A 34 -9.83 -9.31 2.04
C LEU A 34 -9.55 -10.00 3.38
N VAL A 35 -8.73 -9.38 4.23
CA VAL A 35 -8.42 -9.92 5.56
C VAL A 35 -9.70 -10.05 6.40
N GLU A 36 -10.59 -9.06 6.38
CA GLU A 36 -11.89 -9.15 7.06
C GLU A 36 -12.74 -10.32 6.55
N ALA A 37 -12.83 -10.51 5.24
CA ALA A 37 -13.59 -11.61 4.63
C ALA A 37 -13.01 -12.97 5.02
N VAL A 38 -11.67 -13.09 5.11
CA VAL A 38 -11.00 -14.30 5.58
C VAL A 38 -11.28 -14.56 7.06
N ILE A 39 -11.20 -13.53 7.92
CA ILE A 39 -11.51 -13.66 9.36
C ILE A 39 -12.98 -14.05 9.58
N LYS A 40 -13.90 -13.55 8.77
CA LYS A 40 -15.33 -13.91 8.79
C LYS A 40 -15.62 -15.30 8.21
N GLY A 41 -14.64 -15.94 7.58
CA GLY A 41 -14.79 -17.23 6.91
C GLY A 41 -15.54 -17.16 5.57
N GLU A 42 -15.72 -15.97 5.01
CA GLU A 42 -16.42 -15.73 3.74
C GLU A 42 -15.50 -15.95 2.53
N TYR A 43 -14.19 -15.82 2.72
CA TYR A 43 -13.18 -16.01 1.69
C TYR A 43 -12.03 -16.87 2.23
N GLN A 44 -11.41 -17.68 1.39
CA GLN A 44 -10.32 -18.57 1.80
C GLN A 44 -9.06 -18.31 0.98
N ILE A 45 -7.94 -18.22 1.68
CA ILE A 45 -6.60 -18.11 1.11
C ILE A 45 -5.64 -19.00 1.90
N GLU A 46 -4.46 -19.25 1.36
CA GLU A 46 -3.40 -19.93 2.10
C GLU A 46 -2.98 -19.15 3.35
N THR A 47 -2.71 -19.84 4.46
CA THR A 47 -2.32 -19.24 5.74
C THR A 47 -1.10 -18.34 5.62
N TRP A 48 -0.11 -18.72 4.80
CA TRP A 48 1.07 -17.90 4.56
C TRP A 48 0.75 -16.58 3.87
N ASN A 49 -0.24 -16.57 2.98
CA ASN A 49 -0.69 -15.34 2.33
C ASN A 49 -1.45 -14.46 3.30
N LEU A 50 -2.26 -15.04 4.19
CA LEU A 50 -2.92 -14.29 5.27
C LEU A 50 -1.89 -13.61 6.20
N ILE A 51 -0.84 -14.32 6.60
CA ILE A 51 0.24 -13.77 7.45
C ILE A 51 0.94 -12.60 6.75
N LYS A 52 1.25 -12.72 5.45
CA LYS A 52 1.85 -11.62 4.68
C LYS A 52 0.94 -10.40 4.59
N LEU A 53 -0.35 -10.60 4.35
CA LEU A 53 -1.33 -9.51 4.28
C LEU A 53 -1.47 -8.79 5.62
N ILE A 54 -1.57 -9.54 6.73
CA ILE A 54 -1.59 -8.97 8.08
C ILE A 54 -0.28 -8.22 8.36
N GLY A 55 0.87 -8.78 8.00
CA GLY A 55 2.17 -8.12 8.13
C GLY A 55 2.24 -6.80 7.37
N ALA A 56 1.73 -6.75 6.14
CA ALA A 56 1.65 -5.52 5.34
C ALA A 56 0.74 -4.45 5.98
N ILE A 57 -0.40 -4.85 6.53
CA ILE A 57 -1.30 -3.94 7.27
C ILE A 57 -0.59 -3.40 8.51
N MET A 58 0.01 -4.28 9.31
CA MET A 58 0.71 -3.89 10.54
C MET A 58 1.88 -2.95 10.28
N TYR A 59 2.62 -3.17 9.18
CA TYR A 59 3.71 -2.32 8.76
C TYR A 59 3.25 -0.89 8.42
N VAL A 60 2.07 -0.72 7.81
CA VAL A 60 1.48 0.60 7.53
C VAL A 60 0.90 1.25 8.78
N ILE A 61 0.32 0.48 9.71
CA ILE A 61 -0.30 0.98 10.94
C ILE A 61 0.74 1.34 12.02
N LEU A 62 1.89 0.67 12.05
CA LEU A 62 2.97 0.90 13.01
C LEU A 62 4.18 1.60 12.37
N PRO A 63 4.08 2.87 11.92
CA PRO A 63 5.26 3.67 11.59
C PRO A 63 6.04 4.09 12.86
N LEU A 64 5.74 3.52 14.03
CA LEU A 64 6.30 3.89 15.34
C LEU A 64 7.35 2.91 15.90
N ASP A 65 7.49 1.69 15.37
CA ASP A 65 8.42 0.69 15.94
C ASP A 65 9.73 0.53 15.13
N ALA A 66 9.89 1.28 14.04
CA ALA A 66 11.14 1.37 13.29
C ALA A 66 11.87 2.68 13.65
N VAL A 67 12.50 2.68 14.82
CA VAL A 67 13.59 3.59 15.25
C VAL A 67 13.37 5.09 14.92
N PRO A 68 12.95 5.91 15.91
CA PRO A 68 12.96 7.35 15.78
C PRO A 68 14.42 7.83 15.83
N ASP A 69 15.07 8.02 14.68
CA ASP A 69 16.01 9.12 14.45
C ASP A 69 16.60 9.10 13.03
N ALA A 70 16.74 10.31 12.47
CA ALA A 70 17.51 10.71 11.27
C ALA A 70 16.76 10.81 9.91
N ILE A 71 16.52 12.08 9.53
CA ILE A 71 16.37 12.62 8.15
C ILE A 71 14.93 12.62 7.56
N PRO A 72 14.20 13.75 7.60
CA PRO A 72 12.78 13.85 7.20
C PRO A 72 12.45 13.64 5.71
N VAL A 73 13.42 13.35 4.82
CA VAL A 73 13.21 13.39 3.35
C VAL A 73 13.90 12.25 2.56
N LEU A 74 14.85 11.51 3.15
CA LEU A 74 15.64 10.51 2.39
C LEU A 74 15.40 9.04 2.79
N GLY A 75 14.73 8.75 3.90
CA GLY A 75 14.52 7.38 4.41
C GLY A 75 13.30 6.63 3.83
N PHE A 76 12.33 7.31 3.23
CA PHE A 76 11.05 6.71 2.81
C PHE A 76 11.11 5.73 1.63
N THR A 77 12.27 5.62 0.97
CA THR A 77 12.38 4.86 -0.28
C THR A 77 12.39 3.35 -0.06
N ASP A 78 13.05 2.89 1.02
CA ASP A 78 13.20 1.46 1.31
C ASP A 78 11.88 0.86 1.87
N ASP A 79 11.17 1.64 2.68
CA ASP A 79 9.93 1.22 3.33
C ASP A 79 8.73 1.14 2.37
N ILE A 80 8.60 2.13 1.48
CA ILE A 80 7.58 2.11 0.41
C ILE A 80 7.86 0.98 -0.59
N ALA A 81 9.14 0.64 -0.82
CA ALA A 81 9.52 -0.45 -1.70
C ALA A 81 9.07 -1.81 -1.14
N VAL A 82 9.18 -2.05 0.17
CA VAL A 82 8.69 -3.28 0.80
C VAL A 82 7.18 -3.43 0.63
N VAL A 83 6.40 -2.38 0.90
CA VAL A 83 4.94 -2.46 0.70
C VAL A 83 4.58 -2.60 -0.77
N ALA A 84 5.27 -1.88 -1.67
CA ALA A 84 5.06 -2.00 -3.11
C ALA A 84 5.39 -3.42 -3.62
N GLU A 85 6.44 -4.05 -3.09
CA GLU A 85 6.82 -5.42 -3.44
C GLU A 85 5.80 -6.44 -2.91
N ILE A 86 5.28 -6.24 -1.70
CA ILE A 86 4.18 -7.07 -1.19
C ILE A 86 2.93 -6.91 -2.06
N LEU A 87 2.52 -5.67 -2.36
CA LEU A 87 1.39 -5.40 -3.25
C LEU A 87 1.55 -6.07 -4.61
N LYS A 88 2.77 -6.04 -5.16
CA LYS A 88 3.10 -6.68 -6.44
C LYS A 88 3.07 -8.19 -6.35
N SER A 89 3.67 -8.78 -5.31
CA SER A 89 3.69 -10.23 -5.11
C SER A 89 2.31 -10.82 -4.79
N MET A 90 1.38 -9.98 -4.33
CA MET A 90 0.01 -10.37 -3.98
C MET A 90 -1.05 -9.86 -4.96
N ALA A 91 -0.63 -9.30 -6.10
CA ALA A 91 -1.53 -8.74 -7.10
C ALA A 91 -2.57 -9.75 -7.60
N ASP A 92 -2.18 -11.01 -7.77
CA ASP A 92 -3.09 -12.08 -8.22
C ASP A 92 -4.18 -12.35 -7.18
N ILE A 93 -3.80 -12.47 -5.90
CA ILE A 93 -4.74 -12.71 -4.79
C ILE A 93 -5.70 -11.52 -4.63
N ILE A 94 -5.18 -10.29 -4.73
CA ILE A 94 -5.99 -9.07 -4.67
C ILE A 94 -6.98 -9.04 -5.84
N ASN A 95 -6.54 -9.38 -7.06
CA ASN A 95 -7.42 -9.41 -8.23
C ASN A 95 -8.49 -10.49 -8.13
N ASP A 96 -8.13 -11.68 -7.65
CA ASP A 96 -9.09 -12.77 -7.48
C ASP A 96 -10.11 -12.44 -6.37
N PHE A 97 -9.68 -11.78 -5.30
CA PHE A 97 -10.59 -11.24 -4.30
C PHE A 97 -11.53 -10.16 -4.87
N LYS A 98 -11.01 -9.20 -5.66
CA LYS A 98 -11.83 -8.16 -6.31
C LYS A 98 -12.92 -8.78 -7.19
N LYS A 99 -12.55 -9.77 -8.02
CA LYS A 99 -13.53 -10.50 -8.87
C LYS A 99 -14.58 -11.20 -8.02
N TRP A 100 -14.18 -11.84 -6.93
CA TRP A 100 -15.13 -12.49 -6.03
C TRP A 100 -16.08 -11.47 -5.38
N GLU A 101 -15.55 -10.33 -4.92
CA GLU A 101 -16.32 -9.25 -4.30
C GLU A 101 -17.32 -8.62 -5.27
N GLU A 102 -16.96 -8.47 -6.55
CA GLU A 102 -17.85 -7.99 -7.62
C GLU A 102 -18.99 -8.96 -7.96
N ASN A 103 -18.79 -10.26 -7.74
CA ASN A 103 -19.78 -11.31 -8.04
C ASN A 103 -20.63 -11.73 -6.83
N LYS A 104 -20.46 -11.05 -5.69
CA LYS A 104 -21.20 -11.29 -4.44
C LYS A 104 -22.46 -10.44 -4.37
#